data_AF-A0A4V0XDW7-F1
#
_entry.id   AF-A0A4V0XDW7-F1
#
_cell.length_a   1.000
_cell.length_b   1.000
_cell.length_c   1.000
_cell.angle_alpha   90.00
_cell.angle_beta   90.00
_cell.angle_gamma   90.00
#
_symmetry.space_group_name_H-M   'P 1'
#
loop_
_entity.id
_entity.type
_entity.pdbx_description
1 polymer ?
#
loop_
_entity_poly.entity_id
_entity_poly.type
_entity_poly.pdbx_seq_one_letter_code
_entity_poly.pdbx_strand_id
1 'polypeptide(L)'
;MAVGALATGQAQAISVNVNDIDYDVTTFTGTYNDNISKFATAANGGVMPWWGSNSLATEFASAVQYSLGSPNNHVSPFFGFYLYGTSTLVMCSWSASADDTWPIWCGGVGSHWVVTWAQATTTSVPGPLPLFGVAAALGYSRKLRKRIYRSTKAGSGTDCL
;
A
#
# COMPACT_ATOMS: atom_id res chain seq x y z
N MET A 1 20.80 5.15 6.76
CA MET A 1 19.33 5.04 6.56
C MET A 1 18.92 6.26 5.74
N ALA A 2 18.29 6.07 4.58
CA ALA A 2 17.91 7.17 3.70
C ALA A 2 16.68 7.86 4.28
N VAL A 3 16.80 9.15 4.60
CA VAL A 3 15.69 10.01 4.98
C VAL A 3 15.04 10.47 3.68
N GLY A 4 13.89 9.89 3.34
CA GLY A 4 13.11 10.32 2.18
C GLY A 4 12.24 11.51 2.55
N ALA A 5 11.98 12.40 1.61
CA ALA A 5 10.90 13.38 1.71
C ALA A 5 9.93 13.11 0.57
N LEU A 6 8.62 13.14 0.83
CA LEU A 6 7.61 13.14 -0.24
C LEU A 6 7.62 14.50 -0.94
N ALA A 7 8.56 14.71 -1.85
CA ALA A 7 8.65 15.92 -2.66
C ALA A 7 7.83 15.80 -3.94
N THR A 8 7.13 16.87 -4.32
CA THR A 8 6.34 16.93 -5.54
C THR A 8 7.26 16.95 -6.76
N GLY A 9 7.04 16.01 -7.70
CA GLY A 9 7.83 15.90 -8.95
C GLY A 9 8.74 14.68 -9.06
N GLN A 10 8.91 13.89 -7.99
CA GLN A 10 9.40 12.52 -8.08
C GLN A 10 8.26 11.56 -7.75
N ALA A 11 8.07 10.51 -8.54
CA ALA A 11 7.06 9.46 -8.29
C ALA A 11 7.48 8.57 -7.10
N GLN A 12 7.66 9.18 -5.93
CA GLN A 12 7.95 8.47 -4.68
C GLN A 12 6.63 8.22 -3.96
N ALA A 13 6.29 6.94 -3.82
CA ALA A 13 5.24 6.47 -2.96
C ALA A 13 5.83 5.95 -1.66
N ILE A 14 5.11 6.15 -0.56
CA ILE A 14 5.42 5.54 0.74
C ILE A 14 4.34 4.54 1.05
N SER A 15 4.75 3.29 1.28
CA SER A 15 3.84 2.27 1.77
C SER A 15 3.63 2.44 3.28
N VAL A 16 2.36 2.51 3.69
CA VAL A 16 1.94 2.59 5.09
C VAL A 16 0.88 1.55 5.37
N ASN A 17 0.91 0.96 6.56
CA ASN A 17 -0.14 0.06 7.02
C ASN A 17 -1.09 0.83 7.94
N VAL A 18 -2.38 0.87 7.59
CA VAL A 18 -3.43 1.51 8.40
C VAL A 18 -4.60 0.53 8.50
N ASN A 19 -4.94 0.13 9.74
CA ASN A 19 -6.00 -0.85 10.02
C ASN A 19 -5.82 -2.17 9.24
N ASP A 20 -4.61 -2.73 9.27
CA ASP A 20 -4.22 -3.97 8.59
C ASP A 20 -4.31 -3.93 7.05
N ILE A 21 -4.42 -2.74 6.46
CA ILE A 21 -4.43 -2.54 5.01
C ILE A 21 -3.18 -1.73 4.62
N ASP A 22 -2.44 -2.25 3.65
CA ASP A 22 -1.31 -1.55 3.04
C ASP A 22 -1.78 -0.57 1.96
N TYR A 23 -1.32 0.67 2.11
CA TYR A 23 -1.59 1.78 1.20
C TYR A 23 -0.29 2.35 0.68
N ASP A 24 -0.24 2.60 -0.63
CA ASP A 24 0.76 3.46 -1.23
C ASP A 24 0.28 4.90 -1.19
N VAL A 25 0.94 5.71 -0.37
CA VAL A 25 0.68 7.14 -0.22
C VAL A 25 1.60 7.91 -1.15
N THR A 26 0.98 8.73 -1.99
CA THR A 26 1.66 9.69 -2.86
C THR A 26 1.10 11.09 -2.60
N THR A 27 1.65 12.09 -3.26
CA THR A 27 1.19 13.47 -3.12
C THR A 27 0.83 14.08 -4.46
N PHE A 28 -0.06 15.08 -4.43
CA PHE A 28 -0.27 15.99 -5.54
C PHE A 28 -0.37 17.42 -5.01
N THR A 29 0.12 18.38 -5.79
CA THR A 29 -0.03 19.80 -5.45
C THR A 29 -1.17 20.39 -6.28
N GLY A 30 -2.08 21.10 -5.62
CA GLY A 30 -3.19 21.76 -6.30
C GLY A 30 -4.19 22.37 -5.34
N THR A 31 -5.23 22.97 -5.91
CA THR A 31 -6.38 23.47 -5.16
C THR A 31 -7.45 22.37 -5.06
N TYR A 32 -8.37 22.51 -4.10
CA TYR A 32 -9.55 21.65 -4.05
C TYR A 32 -10.50 21.89 -5.20
N ASN A 33 -10.74 23.17 -5.54
CA ASN A 33 -11.70 23.55 -6.57
C ASN A 33 -11.35 22.93 -7.94
N ASP A 34 -10.07 22.76 -8.24
CA ASP A 34 -9.61 22.13 -9.50
C ASP A 34 -9.56 20.60 -9.42
N ASN A 35 -9.66 20.02 -8.23
CA ASN A 35 -9.43 18.58 -7.98
C ASN A 35 -10.56 17.92 -7.17
N ILE A 36 -11.79 18.46 -7.20
CA ILE A 36 -12.92 18.03 -6.34
C ILE A 36 -13.10 16.50 -6.33
N SER A 37 -13.00 15.85 -7.50
CA SER A 37 -13.15 14.40 -7.65
C SER A 37 -12.15 13.58 -6.83
N LYS A 38 -10.98 14.15 -6.50
CA LYS A 38 -9.96 13.47 -5.68
C LYS A 38 -10.32 13.43 -4.19
N PHE A 39 -11.09 14.40 -3.71
CA PHE A 39 -11.48 14.57 -2.31
C PHE A 39 -12.76 13.77 -2.00
N ALA A 40 -12.64 12.46 -2.18
CA ALA A 40 -13.67 11.50 -1.83
C ALA A 40 -13.00 10.16 -1.49
N THR A 41 -13.78 9.25 -0.91
CA THR A 41 -13.35 7.88 -0.73
C THR A 41 -13.24 7.16 -2.07
N ALA A 42 -12.47 6.07 -2.12
CA ALA A 42 -12.34 5.24 -3.33
C ALA A 42 -13.69 4.73 -3.86
N ALA A 43 -14.64 4.45 -2.96
CA ALA A 43 -16.01 4.06 -3.32
C ALA A 43 -16.76 5.13 -4.13
N ASN A 44 -16.35 6.40 -4.04
CA ASN A 44 -16.93 7.54 -4.74
C ASN A 44 -15.98 8.10 -5.82
N GLY A 45 -14.98 7.33 -6.25
CA GLY A 45 -14.03 7.72 -7.30
C GLY A 45 -12.93 8.68 -6.85
N GLY A 46 -12.81 8.95 -5.54
CA GLY A 46 -11.73 9.75 -4.99
C GLY A 46 -10.50 8.93 -4.61
N VAL A 47 -9.49 9.62 -4.11
CA VAL A 47 -8.16 9.05 -3.79
C VAL A 47 -7.78 9.28 -2.33
N MET A 48 -8.77 9.55 -1.48
CA MET A 48 -8.60 9.82 -0.06
C MET A 48 -9.44 8.82 0.75
N PRO A 49 -8.91 7.63 1.09
CA PRO A 49 -9.63 6.61 1.85
C PRO A 49 -10.16 7.11 3.21
N TRP A 50 -9.49 8.11 3.79
CA TRP A 50 -9.86 8.76 5.05
C TRP A 50 -10.93 9.86 4.90
N TRP A 51 -11.39 10.18 3.69
CA TRP A 51 -12.37 11.24 3.48
C TRP A 51 -13.64 11.00 4.30
N GLY A 52 -14.09 12.03 5.01
CA GLY A 52 -15.22 11.98 5.95
C GLY A 52 -14.84 11.57 7.38
N SER A 53 -13.57 11.25 7.66
CA SER A 53 -13.13 10.80 8.99
C SER A 53 -11.85 11.50 9.44
N ASN A 54 -11.98 12.30 10.51
CA ASN A 54 -10.84 12.94 11.16
C ASN A 54 -9.87 11.92 11.77
N SER A 55 -10.39 10.88 12.41
CA SER A 55 -9.55 9.85 13.05
C SER A 55 -8.69 9.11 12.02
N LEU A 56 -9.29 8.71 10.89
CA LEU A 56 -8.54 8.07 9.81
C LEU A 56 -7.49 9.02 9.21
N ALA A 57 -7.83 10.30 9.00
CA ALA A 57 -6.86 11.26 8.47
C ALA A 57 -5.64 11.44 9.40
N THR A 58 -5.89 11.43 10.71
CA THR A 58 -4.86 11.48 11.76
C THR A 58 -3.99 10.21 11.78
N GLU A 59 -4.61 9.04 11.63
CA GLU A 59 -3.90 7.74 11.52
C GLU A 59 -2.97 7.71 10.31
N PHE A 60 -3.46 8.15 9.14
CA PHE A 60 -2.65 8.23 7.93
C PHE A 60 -1.48 9.22 8.08
N ALA A 61 -1.73 10.40 8.67
CA ALA A 61 -0.68 11.38 8.96
C ALA A 61 0.41 10.80 9.87
N SER A 62 0.00 10.08 10.92
CA SER A 62 0.92 9.37 11.83
C SER A 62 1.73 8.29 11.10
N ALA A 63 1.06 7.46 10.31
CA ALA A 63 1.70 6.32 9.65
C ALA A 63 2.75 6.77 8.63
N VAL A 64 2.43 7.78 7.81
CA VAL A 64 3.39 8.36 6.85
C VAL A 64 4.58 8.96 7.57
N GLN A 65 4.36 9.62 8.70
CA GLN A 65 5.43 10.16 9.52
C GLN A 65 6.38 9.08 10.01
N TYR A 66 5.84 8.01 10.61
CA TYR A 66 6.65 6.90 11.11
C TYR A 66 7.49 6.26 10.00
N SER A 67 6.92 6.10 8.80
CA SER A 67 7.64 5.57 7.64
C SER A 67 8.77 6.49 7.15
N LEU A 68 8.66 7.81 7.34
CA LEU A 68 9.67 8.78 6.95
C LEU A 68 10.83 8.93 7.94
N GLY A 69 10.65 8.48 9.18
CA GLY A 69 11.59 8.67 10.27
C GLY A 69 11.39 10.01 10.99
N SER A 70 11.45 9.98 12.33
CA SER A 70 11.27 11.15 13.19
C SER A 70 12.60 11.62 13.81
N PRO A 71 12.84 12.94 13.95
CA PRO A 71 12.05 14.04 13.39
C PRO A 71 12.35 14.21 11.89
N ASN A 72 11.31 14.38 11.06
CA ASN A 72 11.47 14.92 9.72
C ASN A 72 11.14 16.43 9.79
N ASN A 73 12.06 17.30 9.38
CA ASN A 73 11.83 18.75 9.47
C ASN A 73 10.95 19.25 8.32
N HIS A 74 10.15 18.37 7.72
CA HIS A 74 9.40 18.62 6.50
C HIS A 74 7.92 18.82 6.84
N VAL A 75 7.33 19.85 6.25
CA VAL A 75 5.87 20.02 6.21
C VAL A 75 5.32 18.82 5.44
N SER A 76 4.84 17.82 6.18
CA SER A 76 4.22 16.62 5.63
C SER A 76 3.01 16.98 4.78
N PRO A 77 2.65 16.16 3.76
CA PRO A 77 1.47 16.46 2.96
C PRO A 77 0.23 16.55 3.84
N PHE A 78 -0.73 17.36 3.42
CA PHE A 78 -1.98 17.54 4.15
C PHE A 78 -2.96 16.42 3.84
N PHE A 79 -3.57 15.88 4.88
CA PHE A 79 -4.60 14.85 4.83
C PHE A 79 -5.97 15.52 4.99
N GLY A 80 -6.51 16.04 3.88
CA GLY A 80 -7.83 16.65 3.85
C GLY A 80 -8.93 15.61 4.06
N PHE A 81 -9.91 15.88 4.92
CA PHE A 81 -10.95 14.92 5.25
C PHE A 81 -12.37 15.47 5.20
N TYR A 82 -12.55 16.79 5.16
CA TYR A 82 -13.89 17.38 5.13
C TYR A 82 -13.85 18.79 4.52
N LEU A 83 -14.93 19.19 3.84
CA LEU A 83 -15.16 20.57 3.42
C LEU A 83 -16.20 21.20 4.37
N TYR A 84 -15.76 22.19 5.17
CA TYR A 84 -16.64 22.99 6.00
C TYR A 84 -17.25 24.12 5.18
N GLY A 85 -18.58 24.12 5.08
CA GLY A 85 -19.31 25.04 4.21
C GLY A 85 -18.96 24.81 2.74
N THR A 86 -18.54 25.86 2.05
CA THR A 86 -18.21 25.81 0.60
C THR A 86 -16.77 26.19 0.29
N SER A 87 -15.98 26.57 1.29
CA SER A 87 -14.70 27.26 1.06
C SER A 87 -13.56 26.84 1.98
N THR A 88 -13.79 26.04 3.02
CA THR A 88 -12.72 25.68 3.97
C THR A 88 -12.52 24.18 4.03
N LEU A 89 -11.36 23.68 3.63
CA LEU A 89 -10.98 22.28 3.84
C LEU A 89 -10.38 22.09 5.20
N VAL A 90 -10.92 21.13 5.93
CA VAL A 90 -10.35 20.64 7.17
C VAL A 90 -9.37 19.52 6.84
N MET A 91 -8.18 19.60 7.43
CA MET A 91 -7.09 18.65 7.22
C MET A 91 -6.33 18.38 8.51
N CYS A 92 -5.52 17.33 8.48
CA CYS A 92 -4.49 17.07 9.45
C CYS A 92 -3.12 16.96 8.76
N SER A 93 -2.05 17.32 9.47
CA SER A 93 -0.66 17.14 9.06
C SER A 93 0.21 16.91 10.30
N TRP A 94 1.35 16.26 10.10
CA TRP A 94 2.37 16.21 11.13
C TRP A 94 3.05 17.57 11.30
N SER A 95 3.27 17.99 12.54
CA SER A 95 4.05 19.17 12.91
C SER A 95 5.36 18.72 13.55
N ALA A 96 6.48 19.12 12.96
CA ALA A 96 7.81 18.75 13.43
C ALA A 96 8.39 19.72 14.48
N SER A 97 7.58 20.58 15.10
CA SER A 97 8.05 21.48 16.16
C SER A 97 8.69 20.63 17.27
N ALA A 98 9.97 20.86 17.55
CA ALA A 98 10.70 20.15 18.61
C ALA A 98 10.06 20.33 20.01
N ASP A 99 9.18 21.33 20.14
CA ASP A 99 8.45 21.68 21.37
C ASP A 99 7.00 21.15 21.39
N ASP A 100 6.53 20.49 20.32
CA ASP A 100 5.13 20.08 20.22
C ASP A 100 4.87 18.77 20.97
N THR A 101 4.16 18.89 22.09
CA THR A 101 3.54 17.75 22.78
C THR A 101 2.40 17.14 21.95
N TRP A 102 1.96 17.81 20.88
CA TRP A 102 0.89 17.40 19.97
C TRP A 102 1.42 17.36 18.55
N PRO A 103 2.00 16.24 18.13
CA PRO A 103 2.76 16.24 16.89
C PRO A 103 1.87 16.15 15.64
N ILE A 104 0.54 16.06 15.82
CA ILE A 104 -0.44 16.25 14.76
C ILE A 104 -1.16 17.57 14.96
N TRP A 105 -1.11 18.38 13.91
CA TRP A 105 -1.90 19.59 13.77
C TRP A 105 -3.07 19.32 12.83
N CYS A 106 -4.28 19.72 13.24
CA CYS A 106 -5.45 19.74 12.36
C CYS A 106 -6.01 21.16 12.30
N GLY A 107 -6.36 21.60 11.09
CA GLY A 107 -6.77 22.97 10.83
C GLY A 107 -7.52 23.13 9.51
N GLY A 108 -7.79 24.37 9.14
CA GLY A 108 -8.51 24.74 7.94
C GLY A 108 -7.64 25.50 6.94
N VAL A 109 -7.77 25.20 5.65
CA VAL A 109 -7.26 26.06 4.56
C VAL A 109 -8.39 26.39 3.59
N GLY A 110 -8.29 27.51 2.88
CA GLY A 110 -9.29 27.84 1.87
C GLY A 110 -9.22 26.89 0.66
N SER A 111 -10.35 26.61 0.04
CA SER A 111 -10.47 25.68 -1.10
C SER A 111 -9.73 26.12 -2.36
N HIS A 112 -9.35 27.40 -2.45
CA HIS A 112 -8.58 27.99 -3.52
C HIS A 112 -7.05 27.99 -3.27
N TRP A 113 -6.60 27.58 -2.08
CA TRP A 113 -5.18 27.58 -1.76
C TRP A 113 -4.48 26.41 -2.45
N VAL A 114 -3.32 26.68 -3.02
CA VAL A 114 -2.46 25.65 -3.62
C VAL A 114 -1.69 24.97 -2.50
N VAL A 115 -1.99 23.69 -2.29
CA VAL A 115 -1.47 22.90 -1.18
C VAL A 115 -1.03 21.52 -1.70
N THR A 116 -0.05 20.91 -1.03
CA THR A 116 0.35 19.53 -1.30
C THR A 116 -0.50 18.59 -0.47
N TRP A 117 -1.36 17.83 -1.15
CA TRP A 117 -2.30 16.89 -0.57
C TRP A 117 -1.77 15.47 -0.63
N ALA A 118 -2.05 14.69 0.41
CA ALA A 118 -1.86 13.24 0.39
C ALA A 118 -2.98 12.58 -0.43
N GLN A 119 -2.62 11.53 -1.16
CA GLN A 119 -3.56 10.61 -1.79
C GLN A 119 -3.06 9.19 -1.58
N ALA A 120 -3.96 8.22 -1.49
CA ALA A 120 -3.60 6.84 -1.22
C ALA A 120 -4.36 5.86 -2.10
N THR A 121 -3.64 4.82 -2.52
CA THR A 121 -4.19 3.67 -3.24
C THR A 121 -3.85 2.40 -2.48
N THR A 122 -4.77 1.45 -2.41
CA THR A 122 -4.49 0.15 -1.81
C THR A 122 -3.46 -0.59 -2.64
N THR A 123 -2.44 -1.14 -2.00
CA THR A 123 -1.54 -2.07 -2.69
C THR A 123 -2.26 -3.39 -2.84
N SER A 124 -2.74 -3.69 -4.05
CA SER A 124 -3.16 -5.04 -4.40
C SER A 124 -1.91 -5.92 -4.31
N VAL A 125 -1.63 -6.50 -3.14
CA VAL A 125 -0.66 -7.59 -3.03
C VAL A 125 -1.13 -8.64 -4.04
N PRO A 126 -0.29 -9.02 -5.04
CA PRO A 126 -0.64 -10.09 -5.95
C PRO A 126 -1.01 -11.29 -5.09
N GLY A 127 -2.28 -11.68 -5.11
CA GLY A 127 -2.77 -12.77 -4.28
C GLY A 127 -1.84 -13.97 -4.42
N PRO A 128 -1.71 -14.82 -3.39
CA PRO A 128 -0.82 -15.97 -3.44
C PRO A 128 -1.06 -16.68 -4.76
N LEU A 129 -0.05 -16.64 -5.65
CA LEU A 129 -0.12 -17.23 -6.97
C LEU A 129 -0.77 -18.58 -6.79
N PRO A 130 -1.89 -18.87 -7.48
CA PRO A 130 -2.57 -20.13 -7.30
C PRO A 130 -1.53 -21.23 -7.40
N LEU A 131 -1.35 -21.96 -6.30
CA LEU A 131 -0.52 -23.15 -6.21
C LEU A 131 -1.14 -24.30 -7.03
N PHE A 132 -1.73 -24.00 -8.18
CA PHE A 132 -2.20 -24.94 -9.19
C PHE A 132 -1.03 -25.52 -10.03
N GLY A 133 0.21 -25.34 -9.57
CA GLY A 133 1.37 -26.10 -10.04
C GLY A 133 1.52 -27.49 -9.39
N VAL A 134 0.69 -27.86 -8.40
CA VAL A 134 0.79 -29.18 -7.74
C VAL A 134 0.06 -30.29 -8.50
N ALA A 135 -0.86 -29.95 -9.42
CA ALA A 135 -1.62 -30.97 -10.15
C ALA A 135 -0.86 -31.63 -11.31
N ALA A 136 0.20 -31.02 -11.85
CA ALA A 136 0.90 -31.57 -13.02
C ALA A 136 1.94 -32.67 -12.67
N ALA A 137 2.43 -32.74 -11.43
CA ALA A 137 3.54 -33.63 -11.07
C ALA A 137 3.14 -35.07 -10.70
N LEU A 138 1.85 -35.37 -10.52
CA LEU A 138 1.38 -36.74 -10.22
C LEU A 138 0.99 -37.56 -11.47
N GLY A 139 1.07 -36.97 -12.66
CA GLY A 139 0.76 -37.66 -13.92
C GLY A 139 1.90 -38.54 -14.45
N TYR A 140 3.15 -38.26 -14.08
CA TYR A 140 4.33 -38.94 -14.66
C TYR A 140 4.86 -40.12 -13.83
N SER A 141 4.15 -40.56 -12.78
CA SER A 141 4.66 -41.61 -11.87
C SER A 141 4.21 -43.03 -12.25
N ARG A 142 3.28 -43.19 -13.21
CA ARG A 142 2.70 -44.51 -13.55
C ARG A 142 3.41 -45.25 -14.69
N LYS A 143 4.32 -44.63 -15.43
CA LYS A 143 4.94 -45.23 -16.63
C LYS A 143 6.28 -45.95 -16.39
N LEU A 144 6.90 -45.80 -15.21
CA LEU A 144 8.20 -46.41 -14.91
C LEU A 144 8.13 -47.84 -14.34
N ARG A 145 7.01 -48.26 -13.71
CA ARG A 145 6.89 -49.63 -13.16
C ARG A 145 6.75 -50.75 -14.19
N LYS A 146 6.54 -50.45 -15.48
CA LYS A 146 6.40 -51.48 -16.52
C LYS A 146 7.72 -51.99 -17.12
N ARG A 147 8.87 -51.37 -16.82
CA ARG A 147 10.17 -51.82 -17.37
C ARG A 147 10.99 -52.75 -16.46
N ILE A 148 10.76 -52.73 -15.15
CA ILE A 148 11.57 -53.55 -14.22
C ILE A 148 11.11 -55.01 -14.21
N TYR A 149 9.83 -55.30 -14.50
CA TYR A 149 9.31 -56.67 -14.46
C TYR A 149 9.71 -57.58 -15.63
N ARG A 150 10.43 -57.07 -16.65
CA ARG A 150 10.90 -57.90 -17.78
C ARG A 150 12.37 -58.31 -17.71
N SER A 151 13.13 -57.90 -16.69
CA SER A 151 14.57 -58.19 -16.61
C SER A 151 14.96 -59.30 -15.62
N THR A 152 14.00 -60.00 -15.00
CA THR A 152 14.30 -61.04 -14.00
C THR A 152 13.96 -62.47 -14.46
N LYS A 153 13.72 -62.68 -15.77
CA LYS A 153 13.39 -64.02 -16.30
C LYS A 153 14.22 -64.41 -17.53
N ALA A 154 15.53 -64.17 -17.47
CA ALA A 154 16.47 -64.78 -18.39
C ALA A 154 17.80 -65.04 -17.67
N GLY A 155 18.11 -66.33 -17.47
CA GLY A 155 19.46 -66.76 -17.12
C GLY A 155 19.67 -67.24 -15.69
N SER A 156 18.95 -68.26 -15.25
CA SER A 156 19.53 -69.23 -14.30
C SER A 156 18.87 -70.58 -14.55
N GLY A 157 19.40 -71.29 -15.55
CA GLY A 157 19.15 -72.70 -15.76
C GLY A 157 20.45 -73.43 -15.50
N THR A 158 20.66 -73.79 -14.24
CA THR A 158 21.64 -74.78 -13.81
C THR A 158 20.95 -76.16 -13.76
N ASP A 159 21.71 -77.15 -14.20
CA ASP A 159 21.81 -78.51 -13.67
C ASP A 159 21.23 -79.73 -14.42
N CYS A 160 22.15 -80.72 -14.48
CA CYS A 160 22.02 -82.18 -14.50
C CYS A 160 21.79 -82.91 -15.85
N LEU A 161 22.88 -83.46 -16.41
CA LEU A 161 23.28 -84.88 -16.27
C LEU A 161 24.67 -85.13 -16.85
#